data_AF-A0A0S9CL94-F1
#
_entry.id   AF-A0A0S9CL94-F1
#
_cell.length_a   1.000
_cell.length_b   1.000
_cell.length_c   1.000
_cell.angle_alpha   90.00
_cell.angle_beta   90.00
_cell.angle_gamma   90.00
#
_symmetry.space_group_name_H-M   'P 1'
#
loop_
_entity.id
_entity.type
_entity.pdbx_description
1 polymer ?
#
loop_
_entity_poly.entity_id
_entity_poly.type
_entity_poly.pdbx_seq_one_letter_code
_entity_poly.pdbx_strand_id
1 'polypeptide(L)'
;MSDEYARGRRDGLRLAVSILEAEEAKWEALLGESPSWRTNAIRVIRHKAYQVARKRVQTLLNRFIPATETALPNEVALMIDQAGL
;
A
#
# COMPACT_ATOMS: atom_id res chain seq x y z
N MET A 1 21.82 2.57 -12.97
CA MET A 1 20.49 1.94 -13.20
C MET A 1 19.74 2.86 -14.14
N SER A 2 19.03 2.35 -15.16
CA SER A 2 18.24 3.23 -16.04
C SER A 2 17.11 3.90 -15.25
N ASP A 3 16.73 5.12 -15.63
CA ASP A 3 15.65 5.86 -14.98
C ASP A 3 14.29 5.13 -15.09
N GLU A 4 14.05 4.45 -16.21
CA GLU A 4 12.87 3.62 -16.44
C GLU A 4 12.75 2.47 -15.41
N TYR A 5 13.88 1.81 -15.11
CA TYR A 5 13.91 0.75 -14.10
C TYR A 5 13.68 1.29 -12.68
N ALA A 6 14.14 2.51 -12.39
CA ALA A 6 13.85 3.18 -11.12
C ALA A 6 12.37 3.60 -11.00
N ARG A 7 11.74 4.05 -12.10
CA ARG A 7 10.29 4.32 -12.16
C ARG A 7 9.46 3.05 -11.95
N GLY A 8 9.74 1.99 -12.71
CA GLY A 8 9.02 0.71 -12.57
C GLY A 8 9.09 0.13 -11.16
N ARG A 9 10.23 0.28 -10.46
CA ARG A 9 10.36 -0.11 -9.05
C ARG A 9 9.48 0.74 -8.11
N ARG A 10 9.43 2.06 -8.32
CA ARG A 10 8.58 2.98 -7.53
C ARG A 10 7.10 2.65 -7.71
N ASP A 11 6.68 2.44 -8.96
CA ASP A 11 5.28 2.14 -9.27
C ASP A 11 4.86 0.75 -8.76
N GLY A 12 5.75 -0.24 -8.85
CA GLY A 12 5.52 -1.55 -8.22
C GLY A 12 5.35 -1.47 -6.70
N LEU A 13 6.10 -0.59 -6.03
CA LEU A 13 5.95 -0.36 -4.58
C LEU A 13 4.67 0.39 -4.24
N ARG A 14 4.25 1.37 -5.05
CA ARG A 14 2.96 2.06 -4.90
C ARG A 14 1.80 1.08 -5.03
N LEU A 15 1.83 0.23 -6.07
CA LEU A 15 0.84 -0.83 -6.25
C LEU A 15 0.78 -1.78 -5.05
N ALA A 16 1.94 -2.20 -4.53
CA ALA A 16 2.00 -3.06 -3.36
C ALA A 16 1.39 -2.41 -2.11
N VAL A 17 1.58 -1.09 -1.90
CA VAL A 17 0.93 -0.36 -0.81
C VAL A 17 -0.59 -0.38 -0.97
N SER A 18 -1.11 -0.06 -2.17
CA SER A 18 -2.55 -0.03 -2.43
C SER A 18 -3.22 -1.40 -2.22
N ILE A 19 -2.56 -2.49 -2.61
CA ILE A 19 -3.06 -3.85 -2.37
C ILE A 19 -3.14 -4.15 -0.87
N LEU A 20 -2.11 -3.77 -0.11
CA LEU A 20 -2.08 -4.00 1.33
C LEU A 20 -3.14 -3.17 2.08
N GLU A 21 -3.45 -1.95 1.60
CA GLU A 21 -4.54 -1.12 2.13
C GLU A 21 -5.91 -1.75 1.89
N ALA A 22 -6.16 -2.26 0.68
CA ALA A 22 -7.41 -2.94 0.36
C ALA A 22 -7.63 -4.19 1.24
N GLU A 23 -6.57 -4.98 1.44
CA GLU A 23 -6.63 -6.15 2.33
C GLU A 23 -6.82 -5.75 3.80
N GLU A 24 -6.13 -4.71 4.28
CA GLU A 24 -6.31 -4.18 5.64
C GLU A 24 -7.77 -3.78 5.89
N ALA A 25 -8.38 -3.01 4.98
CA ALA A 25 -9.76 -2.56 5.08
C ALA A 25 -10.77 -3.72 5.09
N LYS A 26 -10.51 -4.78 4.30
CA LYS A 26 -11.34 -6.00 4.31
C LYS A 26 -11.33 -6.69 5.67
N TRP A 27 -10.17 -6.76 6.33
CA TRP A 27 -10.07 -7.39 7.64
C TRP A 27 -10.59 -6.51 8.77
N GLU A 28 -10.43 -5.20 8.66
CA GLU A 28 -10.99 -4.21 9.58
C GLU A 28 -12.51 -4.36 9.69
N ALA A 29 -13.20 -4.47 8.56
CA ALA A 29 -14.66 -4.67 8.49
C ALA A 29 -15.16 -5.98 9.15
N LEU A 30 -14.26 -6.93 9.45
CA LEU A 30 -14.61 -8.23 10.05
C LEU A 30 -14.28 -8.30 11.55
N LEU A 31 -13.69 -7.26 12.13
CA LEU A 31 -13.31 -7.26 13.54
C LEU A 31 -14.54 -7.19 14.45
N GLY A 32 -14.67 -8.15 15.37
CA GLY A 32 -15.78 -8.17 16.33
C GLY A 32 -17.08 -8.80 15.83
N GLU A 33 -17.21 -9.02 14.52
CA GLU A 33 -18.43 -9.56 13.88
C GLU A 33 -18.75 -11.03 14.23
N SER A 34 -17.78 -11.79 14.74
CA SER A 34 -17.99 -13.21 15.08
C SER A 34 -18.42 -13.38 16.54
N PRO A 35 -19.39 -14.27 16.85
CA PRO A 35 -19.72 -14.63 18.23
C PRO A 35 -18.60 -15.44 18.93
N SER A 36 -17.72 -16.07 18.16
CA SER A 36 -16.54 -16.77 18.69
C SER A 36 -15.38 -15.80 18.94
N TRP A 37 -14.95 -15.70 20.20
CA TRP A 37 -13.79 -14.89 20.61
C TRP A 37 -12.48 -15.32 19.92
N ARG A 38 -12.29 -16.63 19.68
CA ARG A 38 -11.09 -17.15 18.99
C ARG A 38 -11.02 -16.65 17.56
N THR A 39 -12.15 -16.62 16.87
CA THR A 39 -12.23 -16.10 15.50
C THR A 39 -11.87 -14.62 15.45
N ASN A 40 -12.41 -13.81 16.39
CA ASN A 40 -12.07 -12.40 16.48
C ASN A 40 -10.58 -12.20 16.79
N ALA A 41 -9.99 -13.00 17.69
CA ALA A 41 -8.55 -12.93 17.99
C ALA A 41 -7.69 -13.20 16.74
N ILE A 42 -8.03 -14.22 15.94
CA ILE A 42 -7.31 -14.51 14.68
C ILE A 42 -7.47 -13.37 13.68
N ARG A 43 -8.66 -12.77 13.55
CA ARG A 43 -8.91 -11.62 12.66
C ARG A 43 -8.09 -10.40 13.07
N VAL A 44 -7.99 -10.11 14.38
CA VAL A 44 -7.12 -9.04 14.91
C VAL A 44 -5.66 -9.27 14.55
N ILE A 45 -5.16 -10.50 14.71
CA ILE A 45 -3.77 -10.85 14.35
C ILE A 45 -3.53 -10.62 12.85
N ARG A 46 -4.45 -11.07 11.99
CA ARG A 46 -4.34 -10.88 10.52
C ARG A 46 -4.37 -9.41 10.14
N HIS A 47 -5.34 -8.65 10.65
CA HIS A 47 -5.40 -7.20 10.45
C HIS A 47 -4.08 -6.53 10.85
N LYS A 48 -3.51 -6.90 12.00
CA LYS A 48 -2.22 -6.37 12.43
C LYS A 48 -1.05 -6.76 11.52
N ALA A 49 -1.07 -7.97 10.96
CA ALA A 49 -0.06 -8.41 10.01
C ALA A 49 -0.06 -7.56 8.73
N TYR A 50 -1.24 -7.22 8.20
CA TYR A 50 -1.37 -6.31 7.06
C TYR A 50 -0.87 -4.90 7.38
N GLN A 51 -1.21 -4.35 8.56
CA GLN A 51 -0.68 -3.07 9.02
C GLN A 51 0.85 -3.04 9.05
N VAL A 52 1.47 -4.10 9.58
CA VAL A 52 2.94 -4.21 9.64
C VAL A 52 3.55 -4.34 8.25
N ALA A 53 2.96 -5.16 7.37
CA ALA A 53 3.41 -5.31 5.99
C ALA A 53 3.33 -3.98 5.24
N ARG A 54 2.19 -3.28 5.32
CA ARG A 54 1.99 -1.95 4.70
C ARG A 54 3.04 -0.96 5.17
N LYS A 55 3.26 -0.86 6.48
CA LYS A 55 4.26 0.04 7.04
C LYS A 55 5.68 -0.25 6.54
N ARG A 56 6.04 -1.53 6.37
CA ARG A 56 7.35 -1.92 5.84
C ARG A 56 7.51 -1.56 4.36
N VAL A 57 6.49 -1.81 3.55
CA VAL A 57 6.50 -1.44 2.12
C VAL A 57 6.52 0.08 1.97
N GLN A 58 5.73 0.82 2.75
CA GLN A 58 5.76 2.27 2.78
C GLN A 58 7.14 2.81 3.18
N THR A 59 7.78 2.20 4.17
CA THR A 59 9.15 2.58 4.57
C THR A 59 10.13 2.36 3.42
N LEU A 60 9.98 1.27 2.67
CA LEU A 60 10.81 0.98 1.50
C LEU A 60 10.56 2.00 0.38
N LEU A 61 9.29 2.30 0.08
CA LEU A 61 8.89 3.32 -0.88
C LEU A 61 9.49 4.69 -0.52
N ASN A 62 9.38 5.10 0.74
CA ASN A 62 9.95 6.35 1.24
C ASN A 62 11.49 6.40 1.15
N ARG A 63 12.18 5.26 1.07
CA ARG A 63 13.64 5.21 0.83
C ARG A 63 13.99 5.29 -0.65
N PHE A 64 13.08 4.85 -1.53
CA PHE A 64 13.25 4.93 -2.99
C PHE A 64 12.80 6.27 -3.58
N ILE A 65 12.03 7.06 -2.83
CA ILE A 65 11.70 8.45 -3.15
C ILE A 65 12.67 9.33 -2.34
N PRO A 66 13.67 9.98 -2.96
CA PRO A 66 14.48 10.96 -2.26
C PRO A 66 13.56 12.08 -1.75
N ALA A 67 13.87 12.67 -0.59
CA ALA A 67 13.11 13.79 -0.01
C ALA A 67 12.95 15.03 -0.94
N THR A 68 13.62 15.03 -2.09
CA THR A 68 13.62 16.08 -3.11
C THR A 68 12.56 15.87 -4.22
N GLU A 69 11.99 14.67 -4.37
CA GLU A 69 10.96 14.35 -5.39
C GLU A 69 9.61 14.03 -4.71
N THR A 70 9.04 15.00 -4.01
CA THR A 70 7.67 14.91 -3.47
C THR A 70 6.59 15.18 -4.52
N ALA A 71 6.96 15.60 -5.73
CA ALA A 71 6.02 15.75 -6.83
C ALA A 71 5.94 14.45 -7.65
N LEU A 72 4.73 13.93 -7.85
CA LEU A 72 4.46 12.98 -8.93
C LEU A 72 5.03 13.58 -10.23
N PRO A 73 5.81 12.82 -11.03
CA PRO A 73 6.22 13.30 -12.34
C PRO A 73 4.97 13.73 -13.11
N ASN A 74 4.97 14.93 -13.67
CA ASN A 74 3.80 15.51 -14.35
C ASN A 74 3.18 14.56 -15.39
N GLU A 75 4.00 13.71 -16.01
CA GLU A 75 3.57 12.67 -16.95
C GLU A 75 2.63 11.63 -16.31
N VAL A 76 2.87 11.22 -15.06
CA VAL A 76 2.03 10.24 -14.35
C VAL A 76 0.72 10.88 -13.90
N ALA A 77 0.75 12.13 -13.45
CA ALA A 77 -0.47 12.88 -13.11
C ALA A 77 -1.37 13.06 -14.34
N LEU A 78 -0.77 13.37 -15.50
CA LEU A 78 -1.48 13.44 -16.78
C LEU A 78 -2.06 12.10 -17.23
N MET A 79 -1.36 10.99 -17.00
CA MET A 79 -1.89 9.66 -17.35
C MET A 79 -3.03 9.21 -16.43
N ILE A 80 -3.02 9.58 -15.14
CA ILE A 80 -4.12 9.30 -14.21
C ILE A 80 -5.37 10.12 -14.61
N ASP A 81 -5.19 11.40 -14.92
CA ASP A 81 -6.26 12.28 -15.39
C ASP A 81 -6.87 11.78 -16.72
N GLN A 82 -6.03 11.28 -17.64
CA GLN A 82 -6.48 10.63 -18.88
C GLN A 82 -7.15 9.27 -18.66
N ALA A 83 -6.79 8.54 -17.60
CA ALA A 83 -7.41 7.27 -17.24
C ALA A 83 -8.74 7.45 -16.48
N GLY A 84 -9.08 8.67 -16.08
CA GLY A 84 -10.33 9.00 -15.39
C GLY A 84 -10.42 8.44 -13.96
N LEU A 85 -9.26 8.28 -13.31
CA LEU A 85 -9.13 7.83 -11.92
C LEU A 85 -8.83 9.00 -10.97
#